data_AF-A0A535H302-F1
#
_entry.id   AF-A0A535H302-F1
#
_cell.length_a   1.000
_cell.length_b   1.000
_cell.length_c   1.000
_cell.angle_alpha   90.00
_cell.angle_beta   90.00
_cell.angle_gamma   90.00
#
_symmetry.space_group_name_H-M   'P 1'
#
loop_
_entity.id
_entity.type
_entity.pdbx_description
1 polymer ?
#
loop_
_entity_poly.entity_id
_entity_poly.type
_entity_poly.pdbx_seq_one_letter_code
_entity_poly.pdbx_strand_id
1 'polypeptide(L)' 'IYGANGVVAGKEVIAYCRIGERSAHTWFVLHELLGYPDVKNYDGSWTEWGSSIRVPIEK' A
#
# COMPACT_ATOMS: atom_id res chain seq x y z
N ILE A 1 2.90 10.66 11.36
CA ILE A 1 3.37 10.01 10.12
C ILE A 1 2.18 9.46 9.32
N TYR A 2 1.49 8.41 9.76
CA TYR A 2 0.38 7.82 8.99
C TYR A 2 -0.97 8.54 9.21
N GLY A 3 -1.43 8.66 10.46
CA GLY A 3 -2.76 9.21 10.78
C GLY A 3 -3.00 10.65 10.29
N ALA A 4 -1.98 11.50 10.31
CA ALA A 4 -2.08 12.87 9.78
C ALA A 4 -2.34 12.94 8.27
N ASN A 5 -2.05 11.85 7.55
CA ASN A 5 -2.31 11.70 6.11
C ASN A 5 -3.56 10.83 5.84
N GLY A 6 -4.42 10.60 6.83
CA GLY A 6 -5.68 9.87 6.67
C GLY A 6 -5.55 8.34 6.65
N VAL A 7 -4.35 7.79 6.88
CA VAL A 7 -4.13 6.34 7.02
C VAL A 7 -4.48 5.94 8.46
N VAL A 8 -5.63 5.29 8.64
CA VAL A 8 -6.23 4.95 9.95
C VAL A 8 -6.70 3.50 10.00
N ALA A 9 -6.66 2.87 11.17
CA ALA A 9 -6.93 1.44 11.35
C ALA A 9 -8.35 0.97 10.96
N GLY A 10 -9.33 1.89 10.91
CA GLY A 10 -10.71 1.57 10.55
C GLY A 10 -10.99 1.52 9.04
N LYS A 11 -9.95 1.60 8.20
CA LYS A 11 -10.05 1.55 6.74
C LYS A 11 -9.10 0.51 6.19
N GLU A 12 -9.49 -0.12 5.08
CA GLU A 12 -8.57 -0.94 4.29
C GLU A 12 -7.39 -0.08 3.80
N VAL A 13 -6.18 -0.61 3.92
CA VAL A 13 -4.95 0.03 3.42
C VAL A 13 -4.23 -0.91 2.48
N ILE A 14 -3.92 -0.43 1.27
CA ILE A 14 -3.09 -1.14 0.29
C ILE A 14 -1.76 -0.40 0.12
N ALA A 15 -0.67 -1.02 0.57
CA ALA A 15 0.68 -0.48 0.38
C ALA A 15 1.26 -0.93 -0.97
N TYR A 16 1.85 0.00 -1.73
CA TYR A 16 2.50 -0.29 -3.01
C TYR A 16 3.76 0.58 -3.20
N CYS A 17 4.65 0.17 -4.11
CA CYS A 17 5.83 0.94 -4.51
C CYS A 17 6.10 0.74 -6.00
N ARG A 18 7.37 0.57 -6.42
CA ARG A 18 7.74 0.16 -7.79
C ARG A 18 7.60 -1.35 -7.96
N ILE A 19 8.12 -2.09 -6.99
CA ILE A 19 7.97 -3.53 -6.76
C ILE A 19 7.75 -3.71 -5.25
N GLY A 20 7.15 -4.83 -4.84
CA GLY A 20 6.64 -5.06 -3.49
C GLY A 20 7.63 -4.98 -2.30
N GLU A 21 8.93 -4.81 -2.56
CA GLU A 21 9.99 -4.87 -1.54
C GLU A 21 9.93 -3.71 -0.53
N ARG A 22 9.70 -2.48 -0.99
CA ARG A 22 9.64 -1.29 -0.12
C ARG A 22 8.27 -1.14 0.53
N SER A 23 7.22 -1.56 -0.17
CA SER A 23 5.88 -1.57 0.39
C SER A 23 5.70 -2.64 1.46
N ALA A 24 6.46 -3.75 1.42
CA ALA A 24 6.51 -4.73 2.51
C ALA A 24 6.94 -4.12 3.84
N HIS A 25 7.92 -3.19 3.84
CA HIS A 25 8.33 -2.48 5.05
C HIS A 25 7.18 -1.65 5.63
N THR A 26 6.44 -0.92 4.78
CA THR A 26 5.29 -0.13 5.23
C THR A 26 4.15 -1.01 5.71
N TRP A 27 3.85 -2.09 5.00
CA TRP A 27 2.89 -3.10 5.39
C TRP A 27 3.22 -3.66 6.79
N PHE A 28 4.48 -4.04 7.03
CA PHE A 28 4.94 -4.56 8.32
C PHE A 28 4.71 -3.56 9.45
N VAL A 29 5.05 -2.28 9.23
CA VAL A 29 4.83 -1.24 10.25
C VAL A 29 3.34 -1.08 10.57
N LEU A 30 2.47 -1.01 9.54
CA LEU A 30 1.04 -0.80 9.75
C LEU A 30 0.37 -2.03 10.37
N HIS A 31 0.68 -3.23 9.87
CA HIS A 31 0.05 -4.47 10.29
C HIS A 31 0.63 -5.01 11.61
N GLU A 32 1.95 -5.24 11.65
CA GLU A 32 2.60 -5.93 12.78
C GLU A 32 2.86 -4.99 13.97
N LEU A 33 3.26 -3.74 13.72
CA LEU A 33 3.63 -2.82 14.81
C LEU A 33 2.47 -1.95 15.29
N LEU A 34 1.60 -1.50 14.38
CA LEU A 34 0.48 -0.63 14.71
C LEU A 34 -0.86 -1.37 14.81
N GLY A 35 -0.91 -2.65 14.46
CA GLY A 35 -2.08 -3.51 14.63
C GLY A 35 -3.26 -3.13 13.73
N TYR A 36 -3.01 -2.58 12.55
CA TYR A 36 -4.09 -2.24 11.61
C TYR A 36 -4.62 -3.56 11.03
N PRO A 37 -5.92 -3.87 11.19
CA PRO A 37 -6.45 -5.20 10.93
C PRO A 37 -6.61 -5.52 9.44
N ASP A 38 -6.64 -4.51 8.56
CA ASP A 38 -6.88 -4.69 7.12
C ASP A 38 -5.83 -3.93 6.30
N VAL A 39 -4.63 -4.52 6.24
CA VAL A 39 -3.50 -3.98 5.46
C VAL A 39 -2.97 -5.04 4.51
N LYS A 40 -2.88 -4.71 3.22
CA LYS A 40 -2.37 -5.59 2.16
C LYS A 40 -1.13 -4.98 1.51
N ASN A 41 -0.17 -5.82 1.16
CA ASN A 41 0.95 -5.43 0.32
C ASN A 41 0.64 -5.81 -1.13
N TYR A 42 0.59 -4.83 -2.03
CA TYR A 42 0.45 -5.08 -3.46
C TYR A 42 1.82 -5.27 -4.10
N ASP A 43 2.20 -6.52 -4.32
CA ASP A 43 3.53 -6.94 -4.75
C ASP A 43 3.84 -6.56 -6.21
N GLY A 44 2.86 -6.68 -7.11
CA GLY A 44 2.97 -6.24 -8.51
C GLY A 44 3.25 -4.74 -8.63
N SER A 45 2.68 -3.95 -7.71
CA SER A 45 3.02 -2.54 -7.52
C SER A 45 2.96 -1.73 -8.83
N TRP A 46 3.67 -0.61 -8.93
CA TRP A 46 3.63 0.24 -10.12
C TRP A 46 4.18 -0.43 -11.38
N THR A 47 5.08 -1.42 -11.26
CA THR A 47 5.58 -2.15 -12.43
C THR A 47 4.46 -2.91 -13.13
N GLU A 48 3.54 -3.52 -12.36
CA GLU A 48 2.35 -4.17 -12.90
C GLU A 48 1.27 -3.15 -13.30
N TRP A 49 0.90 -2.23 -12.39
CA TRP A 49 -0.19 -1.27 -12.65
C TRP A 49 0.13 -0.36 -13.83
N GLY A 50 1.35 0.22 -13.86
CA GLY A 50 1.79 1.12 -14.92
C GLY A 50 1.95 0.46 -16.29
N SER A 51 2.00 -0.88 -16.34
CA SER A 51 2.06 -1.67 -17.59
C SER A 51 0.70 -2.24 -18.01
N SER A 52 -0.31 -2.13 -17.15
CA SER A 52 -1.63 -2.72 -17.39
C SER A 52 -2.45 -1.90 -18.38
N ILE A 53 -3.18 -2.58 -19.26
CA ILE A 53 -4.00 -1.93 -20.29
C ILE A 53 -5.29 -1.40 -19.67
N ARG A 54 -5.65 -0.15 -19.98
CA ARG A 54 -6.95 0.47 -19.60
C ARG A 54 -7.19 0.59 -18.08
N VAL A 55 -6.14 0.67 -17.27
CA VAL A 55 -6.27 1.03 -15.85
C VAL A 55 -6.29 2.56 -15.67
N PRO A 56 -7.05 3.08 -14.70
CA PRO A 56 -7.03 4.51 -14.39
C PRO A 56 -5.67 4.94 -13.81
N ILE A 57 -5.20 6.12 -14.21
CA ILE A 57 -3.96 6.75 -13.74
C ILE A 57 -4.21 8.25 -13.54
N GLU A 58 -3.82 8.77 -12.38
CA GLU A 58 -3.77 10.20 -12.07
C GLU A 58 -2.33 10.72 -12.18
N LYS A 59 -2.14 12.00 -12.56
CA LYS A 59 -0.83 12.63 -12.79
C LYS A 59 -0.49 13.66 -11.72
#